data_AF-A0A413CXF8-F1
#
_entry.id   AF-A0A413CXF8-F1
#
_cell.length_a   1.000
_cell.length_b   1.000
_cell.length_c   1.000
_cell.angle_alpha   90.00
_cell.angle_beta   90.00
_cell.angle_gamma   90.00
#
_symmetry.space_group_name_H-M   'P 1'
#
loop_
_entity.id
_entity.type
_entity.pdbx_description
1 polymer ?
#
loop_
_entity_poly.entity_id
_entity_poly.type
_entity_poly.pdbx_seq_one_letter_code
_entity_poly.pdbx_strand_id
1 'polypeptide(L)'
;MWKYRCKSHLIAMSVAFVVGLALSAVVFSSGVDLNSDMFSSALSQAPGVNTEALNQVLAYLQNNMWILYLGDALLISGIINIIYIGQYVTARFNISPWIIMFLIFFLPEYMIYIGTLLVIPAFIVCIYGMLSLRSSISKERREFNFSNDDELVRMYKIHHNLDESYKELAKTCRKNVRKLNGIYALGIVALLVILILINNMLLLAVLLMFYLFAFNLVLRYRAVSLLPITRLLYEDCDPEACASAIIYYCTNSKGHTRLKQHTLLAQCLIYLNDPELAQDVLISYPRKDAASSLQYWSLMSYIDYMLKDEDGLSRCKEEAQSIRLHYGRAGIMIQSEEMAAIENKIHLMDGDFNTCKKYYLQGLQRANFPFQQVDSCYYIALISFVEEDYKLARMYFEKVLEIGNRMYFVEKAKNYLAKIDKIYPEPTNDVVE
;
A
#
# COMPACT_ATOMS: atom_id res chain seq x y z
N MET A 1 0.55 10.72 6.23
CA MET A 1 -0.33 10.31 5.11
C MET A 1 -0.31 11.27 3.92
N TRP A 2 -0.66 12.57 4.08
CA TRP A 2 -0.73 13.52 2.94
C TRP A 2 0.58 13.61 2.12
N LYS A 3 1.76 13.72 2.77
CA LYS A 3 3.08 13.75 2.11
C LYS A 3 3.32 12.59 1.13
N TYR A 4 2.85 11.37 1.47
CA TYR A 4 3.04 10.17 0.63
C TYR A 4 2.10 10.12 -0.58
N ARG A 5 1.02 10.92 -0.59
CA ARG A 5 0.09 11.03 -1.71
C ARG A 5 0.35 12.25 -2.61
N CYS A 6 1.17 13.22 -2.18
CA CYS A 6 1.47 14.44 -2.95
C CYS A 6 1.87 14.19 -4.41
N LYS A 7 2.73 13.20 -4.67
CA LYS A 7 3.13 12.86 -6.04
C LYS A 7 1.95 12.36 -6.89
N SER A 8 1.12 11.50 -6.32
CA SER A 8 -0.07 10.96 -7.00
C SER A 8 -1.08 12.08 -7.26
N HIS A 9 -1.33 12.92 -6.25
CA HIS A 9 -2.22 14.06 -6.35
C HIS A 9 -1.77 15.05 -7.42
N LEU A 10 -0.48 15.41 -7.44
CA LEU A 10 0.10 16.30 -8.44
C LEU A 10 -0.02 15.73 -9.86
N ILE A 11 0.31 14.44 -10.05
CA ILE A 11 0.16 13.79 -11.35
C ILE A 11 -1.31 13.79 -11.79
N ALA A 12 -2.24 13.47 -10.88
CA ALA A 12 -3.67 13.43 -11.19
C ALA A 12 -4.19 14.82 -11.60
N MET A 13 -3.82 15.88 -10.87
CA MET A 13 -4.16 17.26 -11.22
C MET A 13 -3.54 17.67 -12.57
N SER A 14 -2.26 17.36 -12.81
CA SER A 14 -1.61 17.67 -14.09
C SER A 14 -2.24 16.94 -15.27
N VAL A 15 -2.59 15.66 -15.12
CA VAL A 15 -3.29 14.89 -16.17
C VAL A 15 -4.69 15.48 -16.40
N ALA A 16 -5.43 15.79 -15.35
CA ALA A 16 -6.75 16.41 -15.43
C ALA A 16 -6.71 17.77 -16.13
N PHE A 17 -5.69 18.57 -15.84
CA PHE A 17 -5.46 19.85 -16.50
C PHE A 17 -5.22 19.67 -18.02
N VAL A 18 -4.36 18.72 -18.41
CA VAL A 18 -4.12 18.41 -19.83
C VAL A 18 -5.38 17.87 -20.53
N VAL A 19 -6.16 17.04 -19.83
CA VAL A 19 -7.45 16.53 -20.34
C VAL A 19 -8.44 17.68 -20.55
N GLY A 20 -8.50 18.67 -19.64
CA GLY A 20 -9.34 19.85 -19.84
C GLY A 20 -8.93 20.70 -21.03
N LEU A 21 -7.62 20.91 -21.24
CA LEU A 21 -7.13 21.56 -22.46
C LEU A 21 -7.56 20.82 -23.73
N ALA A 22 -7.41 19.49 -23.74
CA ALA A 22 -7.76 18.66 -24.89
C ALA A 22 -9.28 18.64 -25.16
N LEU A 23 -10.10 18.53 -24.11
CA LEU A 23 -11.56 18.59 -24.23
C LEU A 23 -12.02 19.94 -24.77
N SER A 24 -11.47 21.03 -24.24
CA SER A 24 -11.76 22.38 -24.70
C SER A 24 -11.40 22.53 -26.19
N ALA A 25 -10.20 22.10 -26.60
CA ALA A 25 -9.80 22.11 -28.00
C ALA A 25 -10.78 21.32 -28.91
N VAL A 26 -11.23 20.15 -28.48
CA VAL A 26 -12.22 19.35 -29.24
C VAL A 26 -13.56 20.08 -29.34
N VAL A 27 -14.10 20.58 -28.23
CA VAL A 27 -15.39 21.28 -28.19
C VAL A 27 -15.37 22.50 -29.11
N PHE A 28 -14.36 23.35 -28.99
CA PHE A 28 -14.26 24.56 -29.81
C PHE A 28 -13.90 24.26 -31.28
N SER A 29 -13.17 23.17 -31.57
CA SER A 29 -12.93 22.73 -32.95
C SER A 29 -14.16 22.12 -33.63
N SER A 30 -15.11 21.60 -32.85
CA SER A 30 -16.35 20.99 -33.35
C SER A 30 -17.44 21.99 -33.75
N GLY A 31 -17.14 23.29 -33.70
CA GLY A 31 -18.06 24.35 -34.14
C GLY A 31 -19.06 24.81 -33.09
N VAL A 32 -18.84 24.50 -31.81
CA VAL A 32 -19.61 25.12 -30.71
C VAL A 32 -19.17 26.58 -30.59
N ASP A 33 -19.93 27.47 -31.22
CA ASP A 33 -19.69 28.91 -31.14
C ASP A 33 -19.92 29.43 -29.71
N LEU A 34 -19.09 30.39 -29.30
CA LEU A 34 -19.24 31.15 -28.05
C LEU A 34 -20.57 31.93 -27.96
N ASN A 35 -21.26 32.08 -29.09
CA ASN A 35 -22.61 32.64 -29.18
C ASN A 35 -23.73 31.61 -28.99
N SER A 36 -23.40 30.35 -28.73
CA SER A 36 -24.41 29.34 -28.40
C SER A 36 -25.20 29.76 -27.16
N ASP A 37 -26.50 29.46 -27.14
CA ASP A 37 -27.43 29.82 -26.05
C ASP A 37 -26.95 29.39 -24.66
N MET A 38 -26.04 28.42 -24.59
CA MET A 38 -25.47 27.91 -23.34
C MET A 38 -24.48 28.89 -22.68
N PHE A 39 -23.62 29.56 -23.47
CA PHE A 39 -22.62 30.48 -22.93
C PHE A 39 -23.24 31.84 -22.58
N SER A 40 -24.16 32.31 -23.43
CA SER A 40 -24.92 33.55 -23.21
C SER A 40 -25.90 33.43 -22.04
N SER A 41 -26.54 32.27 -21.83
CA SER A 41 -27.38 32.02 -20.66
C SER A 41 -26.57 31.91 -19.36
N ALA A 42 -25.40 31.27 -19.38
CA ALA A 42 -24.55 31.15 -18.19
C ALA A 42 -24.01 32.51 -17.72
N LEU A 43 -23.56 33.37 -18.65
CA LEU A 43 -23.08 34.71 -18.30
C LEU A 43 -24.21 35.69 -17.95
N SER A 44 -25.39 35.58 -18.56
CA SER A 44 -26.52 36.47 -18.24
C SER A 44 -27.14 36.22 -16.87
N GLN A 45 -26.86 35.06 -16.25
CA GLN A 45 -27.24 34.77 -14.87
C GLN A 45 -26.27 35.36 -13.82
N ALA A 46 -25.12 35.90 -14.24
CA ALA A 46 -24.19 36.54 -13.32
C ALA A 46 -24.74 37.90 -12.85
N PRO A 47 -24.77 38.17 -11.53
CA PRO A 47 -25.35 39.40 -10.99
C PRO A 47 -24.57 40.64 -11.47
N GLY A 48 -25.28 41.59 -12.08
CA GLY A 48 -24.71 42.87 -12.55
C GLY A 48 -24.28 42.90 -14.03
N VAL A 49 -24.53 41.85 -14.81
CA VAL A 49 -24.20 41.81 -16.24
C VAL A 49 -25.34 42.38 -17.09
N ASN A 50 -25.16 43.60 -17.62
CA ASN A 50 -26.04 44.16 -18.66
C ASN A 50 -25.69 43.56 -20.04
N THR A 51 -26.64 43.59 -20.99
CA THR A 51 -26.47 43.06 -22.36
C THR A 51 -25.27 43.64 -23.11
N GLU A 52 -24.91 44.89 -22.83
CA GLU A 52 -23.75 45.57 -23.42
C GLU A 52 -22.41 45.03 -22.86
N ALA A 53 -22.35 44.80 -21.54
CA ALA A 53 -21.19 44.21 -20.89
C ALA A 53 -21.01 42.74 -21.29
N LEU A 54 -22.12 42.00 -21.45
CA LEU A 54 -22.12 40.63 -21.96
C LEU A 54 -21.46 40.55 -23.34
N ASN A 55 -21.86 41.42 -24.27
CA ASN A 55 -21.33 41.45 -25.63
C ASN A 55 -19.83 41.81 -25.65
N GLN A 56 -19.38 42.73 -24.78
CA GLN A 56 -17.96 43.05 -24.63
C GLN A 56 -17.14 41.87 -24.10
N VAL A 57 -17.66 41.15 -23.10
CA VAL A 57 -16.99 39.96 -22.53
C VAL A 57 -16.93 38.83 -23.55
N LEU A 58 -18.01 38.58 -24.29
CA LEU A 58 -18.03 37.57 -25.35
C LEU A 58 -17.03 37.89 -26.47
N ALA A 59 -16.98 39.14 -26.93
CA ALA A 59 -16.00 39.57 -27.93
C ALA A 59 -14.55 39.45 -27.41
N TYR A 60 -14.32 39.74 -26.13
CA TYR A 60 -13.00 39.57 -25.50
C TYR A 60 -12.59 38.10 -25.41
N LEU A 61 -13.51 37.20 -25.04
CA LEU A 61 -13.28 35.76 -24.95
C LEU A 61 -13.07 35.12 -26.32
N GLN A 62 -13.80 35.57 -27.35
CA GLN A 62 -13.57 35.16 -28.74
C GLN A 62 -12.16 35.52 -29.20
N ASN A 63 -11.68 36.73 -28.87
CA ASN A 63 -10.32 37.17 -29.21
C ASN A 63 -9.23 36.50 -28.34
N ASN A 64 -9.59 35.97 -27.17
CA ASN A 64 -8.67 35.36 -26.21
C ASN A 64 -9.11 33.93 -25.84
N MET A 65 -9.31 33.08 -26.84
CA MET A 65 -9.82 31.72 -26.65
C MET A 65 -8.95 30.85 -25.73
N TRP A 66 -7.67 31.19 -25.57
CA TRP A 66 -6.77 30.56 -24.60
C TRP A 66 -7.25 30.69 -23.13
N ILE A 67 -7.99 31.75 -22.79
CA ILE A 67 -8.56 31.95 -21.44
C ILE A 67 -9.60 30.88 -21.14
N LEU A 68 -10.41 30.52 -22.14
CA LEU A 68 -11.43 29.47 -22.03
C LEU A 68 -10.76 28.10 -21.87
N TYR A 69 -9.73 27.82 -22.68
CA TYR A 69 -8.95 26.58 -22.56
C TYR A 69 -8.33 26.46 -21.17
N LEU A 70 -7.77 27.55 -20.64
CA LEU A 70 -7.20 27.58 -19.30
C LEU A 70 -8.26 27.42 -18.21
N GLY A 71 -9.43 28.05 -18.38
CA GLY A 71 -10.58 27.93 -17.48
C GLY A 71 -11.07 26.49 -17.36
N ASP A 72 -11.28 25.82 -18.50
CA ASP A 72 -11.71 24.42 -18.55
C ASP A 72 -10.66 23.48 -17.94
N ALA A 73 -9.38 23.73 -18.23
CA ALA A 73 -8.26 22.99 -17.65
C ALA A 73 -8.21 23.11 -16.12
N LEU A 74 -8.39 24.32 -15.59
CA LEU A 74 -8.45 24.57 -14.15
C LEU A 74 -9.69 23.95 -13.51
N LEU A 75 -10.84 24.00 -14.18
CA LEU A 75 -12.09 23.45 -13.68
C LEU A 75 -12.02 21.92 -13.54
N ILE A 76 -11.54 21.22 -14.57
CA ILE A 76 -11.38 19.75 -14.52
C ILE A 76 -10.31 19.35 -13.50
N SER A 77 -9.21 20.10 -13.42
CA SER A 77 -8.22 19.91 -12.34
C SER A 77 -8.82 20.19 -10.96
N GLY A 78 -9.73 21.15 -10.83
CA GLY A 78 -10.42 21.53 -9.61
C GLY A 78 -11.33 20.43 -9.08
N ILE A 79 -12.05 19.73 -9.97
CA ILE A 79 -12.87 18.56 -9.63
C ILE A 79 -12.00 17.44 -9.04
N ILE A 80 -10.85 17.16 -9.65
CA ILE A 80 -9.93 16.16 -9.10
C ILE A 80 -9.36 16.62 -7.76
N ASN A 81 -8.99 17.90 -7.63
CA ASN A 81 -8.46 18.47 -6.41
C ASN A 81 -9.44 18.34 -5.23
N ILE A 82 -10.74 18.64 -5.43
CA ILE A 82 -11.74 18.54 -4.35
C ILE A 82 -11.97 17.09 -3.91
N ILE A 83 -11.88 16.11 -4.81
CA ILE A 83 -11.95 14.68 -4.47
C ILE A 83 -10.79 14.30 -3.55
N TYR A 84 -9.56 14.70 -3.89
CA TYR A 84 -8.39 14.41 -3.06
C TYR A 84 -8.43 15.13 -1.72
N ILE A 85 -8.80 16.42 -1.70
CA ILE A 85 -8.99 17.19 -0.46
C ILE A 85 -10.03 16.51 0.41
N GLY A 86 -11.16 16.09 -0.17
CA GLY A 86 -12.19 15.33 0.51
C GLY A 86 -11.63 14.07 1.18
N GLN A 87 -10.88 13.26 0.44
CA GLN A 87 -10.22 12.08 1.00
C GLN A 87 -9.30 12.41 2.18
N TYR A 88 -8.55 13.52 2.11
CA TYR A 88 -7.69 13.95 3.22
C TYR A 88 -8.49 14.41 4.44
N VAL A 89 -9.58 15.15 4.23
CA VAL A 89 -10.47 15.63 5.29
C VAL A 89 -11.17 14.46 5.99
N THR A 90 -11.71 13.51 5.23
CA THR A 90 -12.26 12.24 5.75
C THR A 90 -11.22 11.53 6.62
N ALA A 91 -10.02 11.32 6.10
CA ALA A 91 -8.97 10.57 6.80
C ALA A 91 -8.42 11.31 8.03
N ARG A 92 -8.39 12.65 8.02
CA ARG A 92 -7.85 13.45 9.13
C ARG A 92 -8.84 13.64 10.26
N PHE A 93 -10.10 13.93 9.94
CA PHE A 93 -11.14 14.28 10.92
C PHE A 93 -12.11 13.14 11.22
N ASN A 94 -11.88 11.94 10.66
CA ASN A 94 -12.77 10.78 10.81
C ASN A 94 -14.22 11.11 10.37
N ILE A 95 -14.36 11.97 9.37
CA ILE A 95 -15.66 12.34 8.80
C ILE A 95 -16.08 11.23 7.85
N SER A 96 -17.31 10.74 7.97
CA SER A 96 -17.86 9.74 7.05
C SER A 96 -17.69 10.18 5.59
N PRO A 97 -17.16 9.34 4.68
CA PRO A 97 -17.05 9.67 3.26
C PRO A 97 -18.37 10.13 2.64
N TRP A 98 -19.50 9.64 3.17
CA TRP A 98 -20.85 10.03 2.75
C TRP A 98 -21.14 11.50 2.95
N ILE A 99 -20.61 12.14 4.00
CA ILE A 99 -20.81 13.57 4.26
C ILE A 99 -20.14 14.40 3.16
N ILE A 100 -18.93 14.01 2.73
CA ILE A 100 -18.22 14.70 1.65
C ILE A 100 -18.92 14.45 0.31
N MET A 101 -19.39 13.23 0.06
CA MET A 101 -20.18 12.93 -1.13
C MET A 101 -21.50 13.72 -1.15
N PHE A 102 -22.14 13.90 0.00
CA PHE A 102 -23.34 14.71 0.16
C PHE A 102 -23.05 16.18 -0.18
N LEU A 103 -21.94 16.74 0.32
CA LEU A 103 -21.52 18.10 -0.03
C LEU A 103 -21.23 18.25 -1.53
N ILE A 104 -20.57 17.28 -2.15
CA ILE A 104 -20.30 17.30 -3.60
C ILE A 104 -21.61 17.22 -4.41
N PHE A 105 -22.59 16.44 -3.95
CA PHE A 105 -23.84 16.23 -4.68
C PHE A 105 -24.86 17.37 -4.50
N PHE A 106 -24.97 17.93 -3.29
CA PHE A 106 -25.95 18.97 -2.97
C PHE A 106 -25.42 20.40 -3.15
N LEU A 107 -24.09 20.59 -3.15
CA LEU A 107 -23.44 21.88 -3.40
C LEU A 107 -22.37 21.77 -4.50
N PRO A 108 -22.71 21.22 -5.69
CA PRO A 108 -21.73 20.90 -6.72
C PRO A 108 -20.99 22.14 -7.23
N GLU A 109 -21.70 23.25 -7.46
CA GLU A 109 -21.12 24.50 -7.96
C GLU A 109 -20.07 25.07 -6.99
N TYR A 110 -20.42 25.18 -5.71
CA TYR A 110 -19.50 25.66 -4.67
C TYR A 110 -18.27 24.76 -4.53
N MET A 111 -18.46 23.44 -4.59
CA MET A 111 -17.35 22.49 -4.49
C MET A 111 -16.41 22.56 -5.69
N ILE A 112 -16.94 22.80 -6.90
CA ILE A 112 -16.14 23.03 -8.10
C ILE A 112 -15.37 24.35 -7.98
N TYR A 113 -16.00 25.44 -7.53
CA TYR A 113 -15.31 26.72 -7.36
C TYR A 113 -14.19 26.64 -6.31
N ILE A 114 -14.46 26.04 -5.15
CA ILE A 114 -13.45 25.79 -4.12
C ILE A 114 -12.31 24.93 -4.68
N GLY A 115 -12.65 23.83 -5.35
CA GLY A 115 -11.67 22.92 -5.96
C GLY A 115 -10.74 23.65 -6.93
N THR A 116 -11.32 24.48 -7.81
CA THR A 116 -10.62 25.27 -8.84
C THR A 116 -9.72 26.33 -8.22
N LEU A 117 -10.24 27.11 -7.27
CA LEU A 117 -9.45 28.13 -6.55
C LEU A 117 -8.27 27.51 -5.80
N LEU A 118 -8.46 26.32 -5.24
CA LEU A 118 -7.42 25.62 -4.48
C LEU A 118 -6.42 24.86 -5.36
N VAL A 119 -6.56 24.80 -6.69
CA VAL A 119 -5.62 24.07 -7.56
C VAL A 119 -4.20 24.60 -7.39
N ILE A 120 -4.00 25.92 -7.50
CA ILE A 120 -2.67 26.54 -7.41
C ILE A 120 -2.05 26.32 -6.02
N PRO A 121 -2.75 26.61 -4.90
CA PRO A 121 -2.28 26.25 -3.56
C PRO A 121 -1.96 24.76 -3.43
N ALA A 122 -2.81 23.86 -3.94
CA ALA A 122 -2.60 22.42 -3.87
C ALA A 122 -1.34 21.99 -4.64
N PHE A 123 -1.04 22.59 -5.79
CA PHE A 123 0.21 22.36 -6.52
C PHE A 123 1.44 22.71 -5.67
N ILE A 124 1.47 23.91 -5.09
CA ILE A 124 2.58 24.39 -4.26
C ILE A 124 2.78 23.45 -3.07
N VAL A 125 1.69 23.16 -2.37
CA VAL A 125 1.67 22.32 -1.18
C VAL A 125 2.10 20.89 -1.54
N CYS A 126 1.66 20.32 -2.66
CA CYS A 126 2.10 19.00 -3.13
C CYS A 126 3.59 18.96 -3.52
N ILE A 127 4.12 20.00 -4.17
CA ILE A 127 5.55 20.11 -4.50
C ILE A 127 6.37 20.15 -3.20
N TYR A 128 5.98 21.01 -2.26
CA TYR A 128 6.63 21.11 -0.96
C TYR A 128 6.60 19.77 -0.22
N GLY A 129 5.44 19.11 -0.16
CA GLY A 129 5.29 17.81 0.51
C GLY A 129 6.16 16.73 -0.12
N MET A 130 6.32 16.71 -1.44
CA MET A 130 7.19 15.78 -2.16
C MET A 130 8.67 16.04 -1.89
N LEU A 131 9.10 17.31 -1.87
CA LEU A 131 10.48 17.69 -1.54
C LEU A 131 10.79 17.39 -0.07
N SER A 132 9.88 17.72 0.84
CA SER A 132 9.99 17.42 2.27
C SER A 132 10.06 15.92 2.55
N LEU A 133 9.28 15.11 1.83
CA LEU A 133 9.33 13.65 1.99
C LEU A 133 10.66 13.09 1.48
N ARG A 134 11.16 13.61 0.35
CA ARG A 134 12.46 13.20 -0.18
C ARG A 134 13.59 13.56 0.78
N SER A 135 13.55 14.76 1.35
CA SER A 135 14.57 15.19 2.32
C SER A 135 14.50 14.39 3.61
N SER A 136 13.30 14.12 4.16
CA SER A 136 13.14 13.32 5.37
C SER A 136 13.62 11.89 5.18
N ILE A 137 13.17 11.20 4.11
CA ILE A 137 13.62 9.84 3.80
C ILE A 137 15.13 9.84 3.58
N SER A 138 15.70 10.84 2.90
CA SER A 138 17.15 10.92 2.69
C SER A 138 17.93 11.16 3.99
N LYS A 139 17.32 11.83 4.96
CA LYS A 139 17.93 12.07 6.27
C LYS A 139 17.93 10.79 7.10
N GLU A 140 16.77 10.13 7.22
CA GLU A 140 16.64 8.83 7.88
C GLU A 140 17.60 7.82 7.23
N ARG A 141 17.61 7.72 5.90
CA ARG A 141 18.56 6.87 5.15
C ARG A 141 20.04 7.12 5.49
N ARG A 142 20.44 8.37 5.73
CA ARG A 142 21.81 8.72 6.15
C ARG A 142 22.07 8.33 7.60
N GLU A 143 21.08 8.47 8.47
CA GLU A 143 21.15 8.04 9.88
C GLU A 143 21.32 6.51 9.96
N PHE A 144 20.72 5.77 9.02
CA PHE A 144 20.81 4.30 8.90
C PHE A 144 21.82 3.81 7.84
N ASN A 145 22.75 4.67 7.40
CA ASN A 145 23.88 4.31 6.53
C ASN A 145 23.57 3.66 5.15
N PHE A 146 22.40 3.92 4.53
CA PHE A 146 22.15 3.49 3.15
C PHE A 146 21.53 4.58 2.26
N SER A 147 22.07 4.77 1.06
CA SER A 147 21.75 5.87 0.15
C SER A 147 20.59 5.59 -0.80
N ASN A 148 20.45 4.36 -1.30
CA ASN A 148 19.46 3.98 -2.30
C ASN A 148 19.03 2.51 -2.18
N ASP A 149 18.03 2.10 -2.96
CA ASP A 149 17.54 0.71 -2.93
C ASP A 149 18.56 -0.29 -3.51
N ASP A 150 19.53 0.17 -4.32
CA ASP A 150 20.63 -0.68 -4.82
C ASP A 150 21.60 -1.04 -3.70
N GLU A 151 21.80 -0.15 -2.73
CA GLU A 151 22.60 -0.37 -1.53
C GLU A 151 21.92 -1.35 -0.57
N LEU A 152 20.59 -1.28 -0.41
CA LEU A 152 19.83 -2.31 0.32
C LEU A 152 20.04 -3.70 -0.30
N VAL A 153 20.02 -3.81 -1.64
CA VAL A 153 20.29 -5.07 -2.33
C VAL A 153 21.75 -5.51 -2.16
N ARG A 154 22.69 -4.56 -2.11
CA ARG A 154 24.10 -4.88 -1.82
C ARG A 154 24.24 -5.43 -0.41
N MET A 155 23.65 -4.79 0.61
CA MET A 155 23.67 -5.26 2.00
C MET A 155 23.03 -6.65 2.11
N TYR A 156 21.89 -6.85 1.45
CA TYR A 156 21.27 -8.17 1.34
C TYR A 156 22.24 -9.24 0.82
N LYS A 157 22.98 -8.96 -0.26
CA LYS A 157 23.96 -9.91 -0.84
C LYS A 157 25.17 -10.19 0.06
N ILE A 158 25.43 -9.34 1.05
CA ILE A 158 26.51 -9.57 2.03
C ILE A 158 26.03 -10.55 3.10
N HIS A 159 24.77 -10.44 3.53
CA HIS A 159 24.20 -11.24 4.62
C HIS A 159 23.55 -12.55 4.13
N HIS A 160 22.98 -12.53 2.94
CA HIS A 160 22.13 -13.59 2.38
C HIS A 160 22.51 -13.89 0.93
N ASN A 161 22.19 -15.12 0.50
CA ASN A 161 22.43 -15.54 -0.87
C ASN A 161 21.27 -15.11 -1.79
N LEU A 162 21.61 -14.55 -2.96
CA LEU A 162 20.64 -14.16 -3.98
C LEU A 162 20.51 -15.26 -5.02
N ASP A 163 19.52 -16.14 -4.86
CA ASP A 163 19.35 -17.33 -5.69
C ASP A 163 18.84 -16.98 -7.10
N GLU A 164 19.69 -17.23 -8.10
CA GLU A 164 19.41 -16.93 -9.50
C GLU A 164 18.28 -17.76 -10.10
N SER A 165 17.92 -18.92 -9.51
CA SER A 165 16.85 -19.79 -10.01
C SER A 165 15.49 -19.08 -10.07
N TYR A 166 15.25 -18.13 -9.17
CA TYR A 166 14.01 -17.37 -9.09
C TYR A 166 13.95 -16.14 -10.01
N LYS A 167 15.03 -15.87 -10.76
CA LYS A 167 15.10 -14.72 -11.69
C LYS A 167 14.08 -14.79 -12.81
N GLU A 168 13.84 -15.96 -13.37
CA GLU A 168 12.86 -16.15 -14.47
C GLU A 168 11.42 -16.05 -13.98
N LEU A 169 11.12 -16.58 -12.78
CA LEU A 169 9.84 -16.38 -12.10
C LEU A 169 9.55 -14.89 -11.94
N ALA A 170 10.51 -14.14 -11.38
CA ALA A 170 10.40 -12.72 -11.13
C ALA A 170 10.19 -11.89 -12.42
N LYS A 171 10.93 -12.22 -13.50
CA LYS A 171 10.76 -11.60 -14.82
C LYS A 171 9.36 -11.84 -15.39
N THR A 172 8.84 -13.06 -15.24
CA THR A 172 7.52 -13.45 -15.73
C THR A 172 6.42 -12.67 -15.01
N CYS A 173 6.45 -12.64 -13.67
CA CYS A 173 5.54 -11.82 -12.86
C CYS A 173 5.59 -10.34 -13.28
N ARG A 174 6.79 -9.78 -13.45
CA ARG A 174 6.95 -8.40 -13.91
C ARG A 174 6.36 -8.14 -15.29
N LYS A 175 6.59 -9.04 -16.25
CA LYS A 175 6.04 -8.93 -17.61
C LYS A 175 4.52 -8.93 -17.57
N ASN A 176 3.92 -9.79 -16.75
CA ASN A 176 2.47 -9.87 -16.58
C ASN A 176 1.90 -8.59 -15.97
N VAL A 177 2.50 -8.06 -14.90
CA VAL A 177 2.09 -6.78 -14.30
C VAL A 177 2.20 -5.62 -15.30
N ARG A 178 3.26 -5.57 -16.12
CA ARG A 178 3.42 -4.53 -17.15
C ARG A 178 2.33 -4.62 -18.22
N LYS A 179 2.02 -5.83 -18.71
CA LYS A 179 0.92 -6.05 -19.66
C LYS A 179 -0.41 -5.57 -19.09
N LEU A 180 -0.70 -5.90 -17.84
CA LEU A 180 -1.93 -5.49 -17.16
C LEU A 180 -2.02 -3.98 -16.97
N ASN A 181 -0.91 -3.32 -16.61
CA ASN A 181 -0.88 -1.85 -16.55
C ASN A 181 -1.11 -1.21 -17.93
N GLY A 182 -0.63 -1.86 -19.01
CA GLY A 182 -0.92 -1.42 -20.38
C GLY A 182 -2.40 -1.57 -20.73
N ILE A 183 -3.02 -2.71 -20.42
CA ILE A 183 -4.46 -2.95 -20.61
C ILE A 183 -5.28 -1.93 -19.82
N TYR A 184 -4.87 -1.65 -18.57
CA TYR A 184 -5.50 -0.64 -17.73
C TYR A 184 -5.45 0.76 -18.37
N ALA A 185 -4.28 1.17 -18.89
CA ALA A 185 -4.14 2.46 -19.54
C ALA A 185 -4.99 2.56 -20.83
N LEU A 186 -5.01 1.49 -21.63
CA LEU A 186 -5.86 1.41 -22.83
C LEU A 186 -7.35 1.46 -22.46
N GLY A 187 -7.75 0.81 -21.37
CA GLY A 187 -9.12 0.86 -20.86
C GLY A 187 -9.58 2.29 -20.54
N ILE A 188 -8.73 3.09 -19.91
CA ILE A 188 -9.05 4.50 -19.62
C ILE A 188 -9.24 5.31 -20.90
N VAL A 189 -8.38 5.11 -21.90
CA VAL A 189 -8.50 5.78 -23.20
C VAL A 189 -9.80 5.37 -23.90
N ALA A 190 -10.14 4.07 -23.88
CA ALA A 190 -11.39 3.57 -24.44
C ALA A 190 -12.62 4.18 -23.76
N LEU A 191 -12.59 4.34 -22.43
CA LEU A 191 -13.67 5.00 -21.67
C LEU A 191 -13.86 6.46 -22.09
N LEU A 192 -12.77 7.21 -22.28
CA LEU A 192 -12.84 8.59 -22.78
C LEU A 192 -13.45 8.66 -24.17
N VAL A 193 -13.07 7.75 -25.07
CA VAL A 193 -13.62 7.69 -26.44
C VAL A 193 -15.12 7.37 -26.42
N ILE A 194 -15.55 6.42 -25.59
CA ILE A 194 -16.97 6.07 -25.42
C ILE A 194 -17.79 7.26 -24.92
N LEU A 195 -17.26 8.02 -23.96
CA LEU A 195 -17.92 9.20 -23.41
C LEU A 195 -18.12 10.33 -24.45
N ILE A 196 -17.21 10.44 -25.43
CA ILE A 196 -17.27 11.49 -26.46
C ILE A 196 -18.17 11.09 -27.63
N LEU A 197 -18.16 9.81 -28.04
CA LEU A 197 -18.82 9.38 -29.28
C LEU A 197 -20.28 8.97 -29.11
N ILE A 198 -20.71 8.60 -27.90
CA ILE A 198 -22.03 7.99 -27.68
C ILE A 198 -22.99 8.98 -27.03
N ASN A 199 -23.94 9.48 -27.82
CA ASN A 199 -25.00 10.37 -27.33
C ASN A 199 -26.18 9.62 -26.70
N ASN A 200 -26.32 8.32 -26.93
CA ASN A 200 -27.42 7.53 -26.35
C ASN A 200 -27.10 7.14 -24.90
N MET A 201 -27.83 7.76 -23.96
CA MET A 201 -27.65 7.58 -22.52
C MET A 201 -27.80 6.13 -22.03
N LEU A 202 -28.74 5.35 -22.60
CA LEU A 202 -28.95 3.96 -22.21
C LEU A 202 -27.77 3.08 -22.65
N LEU A 203 -27.33 3.25 -23.90
CA LEU A 203 -26.18 2.53 -24.44
C LEU A 203 -24.89 2.87 -23.68
N LEU A 204 -24.70 4.16 -23.36
CA LEU A 204 -23.59 4.64 -22.56
C LEU A 204 -23.58 3.99 -21.17
N ALA A 205 -24.72 3.92 -20.48
CA ALA A 205 -24.84 3.28 -19.18
C ALA A 205 -24.48 1.78 -19.22
N VAL A 206 -24.96 1.05 -20.23
CA VAL A 206 -24.65 -0.38 -20.41
C VAL A 206 -23.16 -0.60 -20.68
N LEU A 207 -22.55 0.21 -21.54
CA LEU A 207 -21.11 0.12 -21.84
C LEU A 207 -20.24 0.47 -20.63
N LEU A 208 -20.65 1.47 -19.83
CA LEU A 208 -19.94 1.85 -18.62
C LEU A 208 -20.03 0.76 -17.55
N MET A 209 -21.17 0.07 -17.43
CA MET A 209 -21.31 -1.10 -16.55
C MET A 209 -20.39 -2.24 -17.00
N PHE A 210 -20.34 -2.56 -18.29
CA PHE A 210 -19.45 -3.58 -18.84
C PHE A 210 -17.97 -3.22 -18.60
N TYR A 211 -17.60 -1.96 -18.80
CA TYR A 211 -16.27 -1.45 -18.50
C TYR A 211 -15.91 -1.64 -17.02
N LEU A 212 -16.77 -1.23 -16.08
CA LEU A 212 -16.52 -1.38 -14.65
C LEU A 212 -16.34 -2.85 -14.25
N PHE A 213 -17.11 -3.76 -14.84
CA PHE A 213 -16.97 -5.20 -14.63
C PHE A 213 -15.62 -5.73 -15.14
N ALA A 214 -15.26 -5.42 -16.39
CA ALA A 214 -13.97 -5.80 -16.97
C ALA A 214 -12.79 -5.23 -16.18
N PHE A 215 -12.91 -3.97 -15.74
CA PHE A 215 -11.92 -3.29 -14.92
C PHE A 215 -11.71 -3.98 -13.56
N ASN A 216 -12.78 -4.41 -12.90
CA ASN A 216 -12.70 -5.18 -11.66
C ASN A 216 -11.96 -6.50 -11.86
N LEU A 217 -12.24 -7.22 -12.95
CA LEU A 217 -11.53 -8.46 -13.30
C LEU A 217 -10.03 -8.22 -13.52
N VAL A 218 -9.64 -7.17 -14.24
CA VAL A 218 -8.23 -6.81 -14.46
C VAL A 218 -7.52 -6.49 -13.14
N LEU A 219 -8.17 -5.74 -12.24
CA LEU A 219 -7.61 -5.44 -10.91
C LEU A 219 -7.40 -6.72 -10.07
N ARG A 220 -8.37 -7.64 -10.08
CA ARG A 220 -8.23 -8.94 -9.39
C ARG A 220 -7.09 -9.76 -9.98
N TYR A 221 -7.01 -9.86 -11.31
CA TYR A 221 -5.95 -10.61 -11.97
C TYR A 221 -4.56 -10.02 -11.70
N ARG A 222 -4.46 -8.68 -11.61
CA ARG A 222 -3.23 -8.01 -11.19
C ARG A 222 -2.83 -8.38 -9.77
N ALA A 223 -3.75 -8.48 -8.82
CA ALA A 223 -3.44 -8.90 -7.46
C ALA A 223 -2.87 -10.34 -7.44
N VAL A 224 -3.46 -11.24 -8.23
CA VAL A 224 -3.02 -12.65 -8.34
C VAL A 224 -1.66 -12.79 -9.04
N SER A 225 -1.24 -11.84 -9.87
CA SER A 225 0.03 -11.94 -10.62
C SER A 225 1.30 -11.98 -9.75
N LEU A 226 1.23 -11.55 -8.50
CA LEU A 226 2.32 -11.63 -7.51
C LEU A 226 2.24 -12.87 -6.61
N LEU A 227 1.14 -13.62 -6.71
CA LEU A 227 0.88 -14.79 -5.88
C LEU A 227 1.98 -15.86 -5.97
N PRO A 228 2.60 -16.13 -7.14
CA PRO A 228 3.72 -17.08 -7.21
C PRO A 228 4.92 -16.69 -6.35
N ILE A 229 5.18 -15.39 -6.15
CA ILE A 229 6.28 -14.92 -5.29
C ILE A 229 5.86 -15.03 -3.82
N THR A 230 4.64 -14.64 -3.47
CA THR A 230 4.17 -14.70 -2.08
C THR A 230 4.08 -16.14 -1.55
N ARG A 231 3.78 -17.11 -2.43
CA ARG A 231 3.72 -18.54 -2.07
C ARG A 231 5.03 -19.07 -1.54
N LEU A 232 6.17 -18.60 -2.06
CA LEU A 232 7.49 -19.01 -1.58
C LEU A 232 7.65 -18.78 -0.07
N LEU A 233 7.09 -17.69 0.46
CA LEU A 233 7.11 -17.43 1.89
C LEU A 233 5.99 -18.16 2.64
N TYR A 234 4.74 -18.03 2.18
CA TYR A 234 3.58 -18.47 2.96
C TYR A 234 3.28 -19.98 2.86
N GLU A 235 3.50 -20.58 1.69
CA GLU A 235 3.26 -22.01 1.43
C GLU A 235 4.55 -22.81 1.59
N ASP A 236 5.67 -22.35 0.99
CA ASP A 236 6.93 -23.12 0.96
C ASP A 236 7.86 -22.82 2.15
N CYS A 237 7.53 -21.84 3.01
CA CYS A 237 8.36 -21.42 4.15
C CYS A 237 9.82 -21.11 3.77
N ASP A 238 10.04 -20.52 2.59
CA ASP A 238 11.36 -20.18 2.06
C ASP A 238 11.51 -18.65 1.91
N PRO A 239 11.94 -17.96 2.99
CA PRO A 239 12.13 -16.52 2.95
C PRO A 239 13.30 -16.08 2.05
N GLU A 240 14.32 -16.92 1.85
CA GLU A 240 15.47 -16.62 0.97
C GLU A 240 15.03 -16.61 -0.50
N ALA A 241 14.27 -17.63 -0.92
CA ALA A 241 13.68 -17.71 -2.24
C ALA A 241 12.73 -16.54 -2.52
N CYS A 242 11.85 -16.23 -1.55
CA CYS A 242 10.91 -15.12 -1.67
C CYS A 242 11.64 -13.77 -1.79
N ALA A 243 12.62 -13.49 -0.92
CA ALA A 243 13.43 -12.28 -0.98
C ALA A 243 14.17 -12.16 -2.32
N SER A 244 14.78 -13.25 -2.79
CA SER A 244 15.46 -13.30 -4.09
C SER A 244 14.52 -12.97 -5.25
N ALA A 245 13.33 -13.58 -5.28
CA ALA A 245 12.31 -13.31 -6.27
C ALA A 245 11.82 -11.84 -6.23
N ILE A 246 11.65 -11.25 -5.03
CA ILE A 246 11.25 -9.84 -4.86
C ILE A 246 12.32 -8.90 -5.40
N ILE A 247 13.59 -9.13 -5.06
CA ILE A 247 14.71 -8.32 -5.51
C ILE A 247 14.76 -8.35 -7.05
N TYR A 248 14.78 -9.55 -7.65
CA TYR A 248 14.75 -9.65 -9.12
C TYR A 248 13.48 -9.06 -9.74
N TYR A 249 12.34 -9.11 -9.06
CA TYR A 249 11.09 -8.48 -9.50
C TYR A 249 11.17 -6.95 -9.46
N CYS A 250 12.01 -6.38 -8.60
CA CYS A 250 12.26 -4.95 -8.45
C CYS A 250 13.44 -4.42 -9.28
N THR A 251 14.42 -5.25 -9.67
CA THR A 251 15.62 -4.88 -10.46
C THR A 251 15.39 -4.84 -11.96
N ASN A 252 15.43 -3.66 -12.57
CA ASN A 252 15.20 -3.47 -14.00
C ASN A 252 16.27 -4.14 -14.90
N SER A 253 16.09 -4.09 -16.22
CA SER A 253 17.04 -4.69 -17.17
C SER A 253 18.42 -4.02 -17.21
N LYS A 254 18.53 -2.79 -16.66
CA LYS A 254 19.78 -2.05 -16.52
C LYS A 254 20.48 -2.30 -15.18
N GLY A 255 19.94 -3.18 -14.33
CA GLY A 255 20.51 -3.51 -13.02
C GLY A 255 20.10 -2.60 -11.87
N HIS A 256 19.30 -1.55 -12.11
CA HIS A 256 18.82 -0.68 -11.04
C HIS A 256 17.55 -1.22 -10.39
N THR A 257 17.55 -1.26 -9.07
CA THR A 257 16.48 -1.75 -8.22
C THR A 257 15.63 -0.62 -7.72
N ARG A 258 14.31 -0.84 -7.77
CA ARG A 258 13.35 0.03 -7.10
C ARG A 258 12.35 -0.83 -6.34
N LEU A 259 12.46 -0.83 -5.02
CA LEU A 259 11.65 -1.68 -4.17
C LEU A 259 10.18 -1.28 -4.25
N LYS A 260 9.32 -2.29 -4.38
CA LYS A 260 7.86 -2.13 -4.43
C LYS A 260 7.16 -2.93 -3.33
N GLN A 261 7.71 -4.09 -2.97
CA GLN A 261 7.16 -5.04 -2.00
C GLN A 261 7.94 -4.97 -0.67
N HIS A 262 7.97 -3.80 -0.05
CA HIS A 262 8.74 -3.58 1.18
C HIS A 262 8.24 -4.46 2.34
N THR A 263 6.92 -4.63 2.48
CA THR A 263 6.33 -5.41 3.57
C THR A 263 6.69 -6.89 3.47
N LEU A 264 6.54 -7.48 2.28
CA LEU A 264 6.90 -8.87 2.05
C LEU A 264 8.41 -9.10 2.18
N LEU A 265 9.24 -8.17 1.69
CA LEU A 265 10.69 -8.26 1.84
C LEU A 265 11.12 -8.14 3.32
N ALA A 266 10.54 -7.20 4.07
CA ALA A 266 10.79 -7.06 5.50
C ALA A 266 10.37 -8.31 6.28
N GLN A 267 9.22 -8.91 5.93
CA GLN A 267 8.84 -10.22 6.47
C GLN A 267 9.90 -11.28 6.18
N CYS A 268 10.36 -11.41 4.92
CA CYS A 268 11.41 -12.37 4.59
C CYS A 268 12.66 -12.16 5.46
N LEU A 269 13.09 -10.91 5.66
CA LEU A 269 14.26 -10.56 6.46
C LEU A 269 14.07 -10.86 7.96
N ILE A 270 12.88 -10.60 8.51
CA ILE A 270 12.50 -11.05 9.86
C ILE A 270 12.70 -12.57 9.99
N TYR A 271 12.21 -13.34 9.02
CA TYR A 271 12.33 -14.81 9.02
C TYR A 271 13.67 -15.36 8.49
N LEU A 272 14.59 -14.48 8.11
CA LEU A 272 16.01 -14.77 7.91
C LEU A 272 16.87 -14.35 9.12
N ASN A 273 16.24 -13.91 10.22
CA ASN A 273 16.90 -13.42 11.42
C ASN A 273 17.79 -12.17 11.17
N ASP A 274 17.36 -11.28 10.28
CA ASP A 274 18.05 -10.02 9.95
C ASP A 274 17.13 -8.80 10.20
N PRO A 275 16.86 -8.47 11.48
CA PRO A 275 15.92 -7.42 11.84
C PRO A 275 16.42 -6.01 11.48
N GLU A 276 17.74 -5.79 11.48
CA GLU A 276 18.35 -4.51 11.10
C GLU A 276 18.08 -4.20 9.62
N LEU A 277 18.36 -5.16 8.72
CA LEU A 277 18.07 -4.97 7.30
C LEU A 277 16.55 -4.88 7.03
N ALA A 278 15.73 -5.58 7.83
CA ALA A 278 14.28 -5.44 7.76
C ALA A 278 13.82 -4.02 8.13
N GLN A 279 14.43 -3.41 9.15
CA GLN A 279 14.19 -2.02 9.56
C GLN A 279 14.52 -1.06 8.42
N ASP A 280 15.70 -1.23 7.81
CA ASP A 280 16.15 -0.42 6.68
C ASP A 280 15.19 -0.46 5.48
N VAL A 281 14.67 -1.65 5.17
CA VAL A 281 13.63 -1.80 4.13
C VAL A 281 12.37 -1.00 4.50
N LEU A 282 11.93 -1.03 5.75
CA LEU A 282 10.72 -0.35 6.21
C LEU A 282 10.85 1.17 6.32
N ILE A 283 12.04 1.73 6.56
CA ILE A 283 12.24 3.20 6.58
C ILE A 283 11.74 3.85 5.28
N SER A 284 11.95 3.17 4.15
CA SER A 284 11.51 3.64 2.84
C SER A 284 10.05 3.31 2.49
N TYR A 285 9.34 2.59 3.37
CA TYR A 285 7.99 2.12 3.11
C TYR A 285 6.97 3.26 3.04
N PRO A 286 6.18 3.36 1.96
CA PRO A 286 5.24 4.45 1.80
C PRO A 286 3.94 4.23 2.59
N ARG A 287 3.80 4.93 3.72
CA ARG A 287 2.60 4.98 4.58
C ARG A 287 1.49 5.86 3.98
N LYS A 288 0.89 5.38 2.89
CA LYS A 288 -0.07 6.12 2.04
C LYS A 288 -1.48 6.23 2.63
N ASP A 289 -1.85 5.29 3.49
CA ASP A 289 -3.19 5.16 4.06
C ASP A 289 -3.12 4.52 5.45
N ALA A 290 -4.27 4.43 6.12
CA ALA A 290 -4.37 3.85 7.46
C ALA A 290 -3.94 2.38 7.48
N ALA A 291 -4.34 1.60 6.46
CA ALA A 291 -3.96 0.20 6.34
C ALA A 291 -2.44 0.00 6.18
N SER A 292 -1.78 0.75 5.28
CA SER A 292 -0.32 0.68 5.17
C SER A 292 0.38 1.16 6.44
N SER A 293 -0.10 2.22 7.09
CA SER A 293 0.47 2.67 8.37
C SER A 293 0.37 1.59 9.46
N LEU A 294 -0.77 0.89 9.55
CA LEU A 294 -0.95 -0.18 10.51
C LEU A 294 -0.01 -1.35 10.23
N GLN A 295 0.10 -1.75 8.96
CA GLN A 295 1.02 -2.82 8.54
C GLN A 295 2.48 -2.47 8.82
N TYR A 296 2.87 -1.19 8.68
CA TYR A 296 4.21 -0.72 9.06
C TYR A 296 4.48 -0.93 10.54
N TRP A 297 3.58 -0.48 11.41
CA TRP A 297 3.77 -0.60 12.86
C TRP A 297 3.72 -2.04 13.36
N SER A 298 2.89 -2.88 12.74
CA SER A 298 2.88 -4.32 12.99
C SER A 298 4.24 -4.96 12.69
N LEU A 299 4.81 -4.72 11.51
CA LEU A 299 6.14 -5.25 11.17
C LEU A 299 7.26 -4.64 12.00
N MET A 300 7.20 -3.33 12.27
CA MET A 300 8.18 -2.66 13.13
C MET A 300 8.16 -3.21 14.55
N SER A 301 6.98 -3.51 15.10
CA SER A 301 6.87 -4.14 16.42
C SER A 301 7.58 -5.50 16.49
N TYR A 302 7.54 -6.27 15.41
CA TYR A 302 8.27 -7.54 15.35
C TYR A 302 9.79 -7.28 15.36
N ILE A 303 10.24 -6.32 14.56
CA ILE A 303 11.66 -5.93 14.48
C ILE A 303 12.16 -5.41 15.83
N ASP A 304 11.44 -4.48 16.46
CA ASP A 304 11.78 -3.91 17.76
C ASP A 304 11.86 -5.01 18.84
N TYR A 305 10.94 -5.98 18.81
CA TYR A 305 11.03 -7.17 19.67
C TYR A 305 12.30 -8.00 19.42
N MET A 306 12.68 -8.23 18.16
CA MET A 306 13.90 -8.97 17.83
C MET A 306 15.18 -8.22 18.24
N LEU A 307 15.16 -6.89 18.15
CA LEU A 307 16.24 -6.00 18.59
C LEU A 307 16.25 -5.77 20.10
N LYS A 308 15.20 -6.20 20.82
CA LYS A 308 14.97 -5.95 22.25
C LYS A 308 14.86 -4.45 22.58
N ASP A 309 14.22 -3.69 21.70
CA ASP A 309 13.94 -2.25 21.89
C ASP A 309 12.55 -2.06 22.52
N GLU A 310 12.51 -1.92 23.85
CA GLU A 310 11.26 -1.78 24.60
C GLU A 310 10.52 -0.47 24.33
N ASP A 311 11.29 0.62 24.18
CA ASP A 311 10.78 1.95 23.88
C ASP A 311 10.19 1.98 22.46
N GLY A 312 10.89 1.35 21.51
CA GLY A 312 10.42 1.16 20.14
C GLY A 312 9.08 0.42 20.08
N LEU A 313 8.96 -0.67 20.84
CA LEU A 313 7.74 -1.48 20.88
C LEU A 313 6.55 -0.75 21.50
N SER A 314 6.79 0.01 22.57
CA SER A 314 5.78 0.85 23.21
C SER A 314 5.26 1.93 22.26
N ARG A 315 6.17 2.60 21.53
CA ARG A 315 5.82 3.56 20.48
C ARG A 315 5.01 2.91 19.36
N CYS A 316 5.36 1.71 18.93
CA CYS A 316 4.60 0.97 17.92
C CYS A 316 3.15 0.74 18.36
N LYS A 317 2.92 0.40 19.64
CA LYS A 317 1.58 0.24 20.21
C LYS A 317 0.79 1.55 20.20
N GLU A 318 1.36 2.64 20.71
CA GLU A 318 0.70 3.94 20.77
C GLU A 318 0.29 4.43 19.37
N GLU A 319 1.21 4.34 18.42
CA GLU A 319 0.97 4.75 17.04
C GLU A 319 -0.07 3.87 16.34
N ALA A 320 -0.03 2.55 16.53
CA ALA A 320 -1.02 1.63 15.97
C ALA A 320 -2.43 1.84 16.56
N GLN A 321 -2.55 2.16 17.85
CA GLN A 321 -3.82 2.47 18.51
C GLN A 321 -4.48 3.74 17.96
N SER A 322 -3.67 4.72 17.54
CA SER A 322 -4.14 5.99 16.98
C SER A 322 -4.75 5.83 15.58
N ILE A 323 -4.43 4.74 14.87
CA ILE A 323 -4.90 4.48 13.51
C ILE A 323 -6.36 4.03 13.55
N ARG A 324 -7.17 4.47 12.58
CA ARG A 324 -8.55 4.00 12.41
C ARG A 324 -8.75 3.50 10.99
N LEU A 325 -9.26 2.28 10.86
CA LEU A 325 -9.58 1.66 9.57
C LEU A 325 -11.05 1.86 9.22
N HIS A 326 -11.33 2.62 8.16
CA HIS A 326 -12.69 2.94 7.71
C HIS A 326 -13.31 1.84 6.82
N TYR A 327 -13.19 0.57 7.23
CA TYR A 327 -13.79 -0.58 6.53
C TYR A 327 -14.97 -1.19 7.30
N GLY A 328 -15.62 -0.41 8.16
CA GLY A 328 -16.67 -0.90 9.06
C GLY A 328 -16.17 -2.00 9.99
N ARG A 329 -16.98 -3.04 10.22
CA ARG A 329 -16.64 -4.16 11.11
C ARG A 329 -15.35 -4.88 10.70
N ALA A 330 -15.09 -5.03 9.40
CA ALA A 330 -13.87 -5.65 8.90
C ALA A 330 -12.63 -4.82 9.27
N GLY A 331 -12.73 -3.49 9.24
CA GLY A 331 -11.64 -2.59 9.64
C GLY A 331 -11.32 -2.71 11.13
N ILE A 332 -12.35 -2.79 11.98
CA ILE A 332 -12.17 -2.99 13.43
C ILE A 332 -11.51 -4.35 13.70
N MET A 333 -11.92 -5.41 12.99
CA MET A 333 -11.34 -6.74 13.14
C MET A 333 -9.87 -6.77 12.75
N ILE A 334 -9.50 -6.22 11.58
CA ILE A 334 -8.10 -6.12 11.14
C ILE A 334 -7.29 -5.33 12.16
N GLN A 335 -7.79 -4.19 12.62
CA GLN A 335 -7.09 -3.41 13.64
C GLN A 335 -6.90 -4.21 14.93
N SER A 336 -7.92 -4.92 15.39
CA SER A 336 -7.84 -5.74 16.60
C SER A 336 -6.82 -6.87 16.47
N GLU A 337 -6.72 -7.51 15.30
CA GLU A 337 -5.76 -8.60 15.06
C GLU A 337 -4.31 -8.07 15.06
N GLU A 338 -4.06 -6.97 14.35
CA GLU A 338 -2.73 -6.34 14.33
C GLU A 338 -2.34 -5.79 15.71
N MET A 339 -3.29 -5.19 16.44
CA MET A 339 -3.06 -4.74 17.82
C MET A 339 -2.73 -5.90 18.75
N ALA A 340 -3.46 -7.02 18.65
CA ALA A 340 -3.18 -8.20 19.46
C ALA A 340 -1.80 -8.79 19.15
N ALA A 341 -1.34 -8.73 17.89
CA ALA A 341 0.01 -9.15 17.52
C ALA A 341 1.09 -8.27 18.19
N ILE A 342 0.92 -6.95 18.16
CA ILE A 342 1.84 -5.99 18.80
C ILE A 342 1.85 -6.21 20.32
N GLU A 343 0.68 -6.29 20.94
CA GLU A 343 0.56 -6.54 22.38
C GLU A 343 1.18 -7.86 22.80
N ASN A 344 1.01 -8.91 21.98
CA ASN A 344 1.65 -10.19 22.25
C ASN A 344 3.19 -10.12 22.22
N LYS A 345 3.79 -9.28 21.38
CA LYS A 345 5.24 -9.05 21.42
C LYS A 345 5.68 -8.34 22.71
N ILE A 346 4.85 -7.42 23.23
CA ILE A 346 5.10 -6.77 24.53
C ILE A 346 5.02 -7.80 25.65
N HIS A 347 3.97 -8.61 25.68
CA HIS A 347 3.83 -9.68 26.68
C HIS A 347 4.99 -10.70 26.63
N LEU A 348 5.52 -11.01 25.44
CA LEU A 348 6.71 -11.86 25.30
C LEU A 348 7.96 -11.23 25.89
N MET A 349 8.09 -9.90 25.83
CA MET A 349 9.21 -9.15 26.39
C MET A 349 9.10 -9.02 27.91
N ASP A 350 7.88 -8.77 28.40
CA ASP A 350 7.55 -8.69 29.84
C ASP A 350 7.57 -10.05 30.55
N GLY A 351 7.60 -11.16 29.80
CA GLY A 351 7.57 -12.52 30.34
C GLY A 351 6.17 -13.02 30.76
N ASP A 352 5.10 -12.41 30.27
CA ASP A 352 3.71 -12.89 30.48
C ASP A 352 3.38 -14.06 29.55
N PHE A 353 3.97 -15.21 29.85
CA PHE A 353 3.92 -16.40 29.02
C PHE A 353 2.53 -17.04 28.91
N ASN A 354 1.69 -16.92 29.94
CA ASN A 354 0.34 -17.46 29.92
C ASN A 354 -0.53 -16.79 28.84
N THR A 355 -0.49 -15.46 28.80
CA THR A 355 -1.18 -14.67 27.77
C THR A 355 -0.64 -14.98 26.39
N CYS A 356 0.69 -15.07 26.26
CA CYS A 356 1.35 -15.36 24.99
C CYS A 356 0.99 -16.74 24.43
N LYS A 357 1.05 -17.77 25.27
CA LYS A 357 0.75 -19.16 24.88
C LYS A 357 -0.69 -19.27 24.38
N LYS A 358 -1.64 -18.60 25.05
CA LYS A 358 -3.05 -18.53 24.62
C LYS A 358 -3.19 -17.86 23.24
N TYR A 359 -2.50 -16.75 23.02
CA TYR A 359 -2.49 -16.06 21.72
C TYR A 359 -2.02 -16.99 20.60
N TYR A 360 -0.86 -17.64 20.76
CA TYR A 360 -0.30 -18.51 19.73
C TYR A 360 -1.10 -19.79 19.50
N LEU A 361 -1.71 -20.36 20.54
CA LEU A 361 -2.63 -21.50 20.38
C LEU A 361 -3.87 -21.14 19.57
N GLN A 362 -4.45 -19.96 19.81
CA GLN A 362 -5.58 -19.46 19.01
C GLN A 362 -5.16 -19.15 17.57
N GLY A 363 -3.96 -18.59 17.38
CA GLY A 363 -3.37 -18.36 16.07
C GLY A 363 -3.19 -19.66 15.29
N LEU A 364 -2.64 -20.69 15.93
CA LEU A 364 -2.41 -22.00 15.34
C LEU A 364 -3.71 -22.67 14.87
N GLN A 365 -4.81 -22.55 15.64
CA GLN A 365 -6.12 -23.10 15.25
C GLN A 365 -6.72 -22.42 14.00
N ARG A 366 -6.34 -21.17 13.74
CA ARG A 366 -6.84 -20.37 12.59
C ARG A 366 -5.88 -20.35 11.41
N ALA A 367 -4.67 -20.90 11.57
CA ALA A 367 -3.59 -20.80 10.60
C ALA A 367 -3.90 -21.62 9.34
N ASN A 368 -4.11 -20.92 8.23
CA ASN A 368 -4.36 -21.54 6.92
C ASN A 368 -3.08 -21.83 6.13
N PHE A 369 -1.96 -21.22 6.54
CA PHE A 369 -0.67 -21.30 5.83
C PHE A 369 0.39 -21.94 6.72
N PRO A 370 1.24 -22.84 6.17
CA PRO A 370 2.38 -23.43 6.89
C PRO A 370 3.22 -22.38 7.62
N PHE A 371 3.50 -21.26 6.98
CA PHE A 371 4.22 -20.14 7.58
C PHE A 371 3.66 -19.67 8.93
N GLN A 372 2.34 -19.51 9.05
CA GLN A 372 1.68 -19.09 10.30
C GLN A 372 1.74 -20.18 11.36
N GLN A 373 1.69 -21.45 10.92
CA GLN A 373 1.82 -22.61 11.80
C GLN A 373 3.23 -22.69 12.37
N VAL A 374 4.27 -22.48 11.55
CA VAL A 374 5.67 -22.49 11.99
C VAL A 374 5.89 -21.41 13.04
N ASP A 375 5.47 -20.16 12.78
CA ASP A 375 5.61 -19.05 13.72
C ASP A 375 4.94 -19.37 15.07
N SER A 376 3.69 -19.84 15.02
CA SER A 376 2.94 -20.19 16.24
C SER A 376 3.59 -21.36 16.99
N CYS A 377 3.99 -22.43 16.29
CA CYS A 377 4.63 -23.60 16.91
C CYS A 377 5.96 -23.22 17.56
N TYR A 378 6.77 -22.38 16.91
CA TYR A 378 8.05 -21.95 17.44
C TYR A 378 7.90 -21.21 18.77
N TYR A 379 6.98 -20.24 18.85
CA TYR A 379 6.76 -19.50 20.10
C TYR A 379 6.08 -20.33 21.19
N ILE A 380 5.16 -21.25 20.86
CA ILE A 380 4.61 -22.19 21.83
C ILE A 380 5.72 -23.07 22.40
N ALA A 381 6.61 -23.57 21.55
CA ALA A 381 7.74 -24.40 21.97
C ALA A 381 8.73 -23.62 22.85
N LEU A 382 9.05 -22.39 22.48
CA LEU A 382 9.94 -21.51 23.24
C LEU A 382 9.38 -21.22 24.64
N ILE A 383 8.10 -20.86 24.73
CA ILE A 383 7.41 -20.63 26.00
C ILE A 383 7.43 -21.90 26.85
N SER A 384 7.05 -23.04 26.26
CA SER A 384 7.00 -24.32 26.99
C SER A 384 8.38 -24.76 27.47
N PHE A 385 9.45 -24.45 26.71
CA PHE A 385 10.83 -24.69 27.13
C PHE A 385 11.21 -23.85 28.35
N VAL A 386 10.81 -22.58 28.40
CA VAL A 386 11.04 -21.69 29.55
C VAL A 386 10.20 -22.09 30.77
N GLU A 387 8.99 -22.59 30.55
CA GLU A 387 8.11 -23.17 31.58
C GLU A 387 8.53 -24.60 32.02
N GLU A 388 9.63 -25.13 31.48
CA GLU A 388 10.16 -26.47 31.76
C GLU A 388 9.22 -27.64 31.35
N ASP A 389 8.20 -27.38 30.54
CA ASP A 389 7.40 -28.42 29.87
C ASP A 389 8.12 -28.92 28.61
N TYR A 390 9.21 -29.66 28.84
CA TYR A 390 10.10 -30.14 27.79
C TYR A 390 9.43 -31.12 26.83
N LYS A 391 8.42 -31.85 27.29
CA LYS A 391 7.65 -32.77 26.43
C LYS A 391 6.86 -32.00 25.40
N LEU A 392 6.15 -30.94 25.82
CA LEU A 392 5.40 -30.08 24.91
C LEU A 392 6.34 -29.26 24.02
N ALA A 393 7.43 -28.74 24.58
CA ALA A 393 8.44 -28.00 23.82
C ALA A 393 9.04 -28.84 22.69
N ARG A 394 9.42 -30.10 22.97
CA ARG A 394 9.95 -31.04 21.98
C ARG A 394 8.96 -31.25 20.83
N MET A 395 7.70 -31.59 21.14
CA MET A 395 6.66 -31.82 20.14
C MET A 395 6.50 -30.65 19.17
N TYR A 396 6.46 -29.41 19.68
CA TYR A 396 6.30 -28.24 18.81
C TYR A 396 7.59 -27.84 18.07
N PHE A 397 8.77 -28.04 18.66
CA PHE A 397 10.03 -27.82 17.94
C PHE A 397 10.21 -28.83 16.80
N GLU A 398 9.86 -30.09 16.99
CA GLU A 398 9.88 -31.11 15.92
C GLU A 398 8.94 -30.72 14.78
N LYS A 399 7.73 -30.23 15.11
CA LYS A 399 6.82 -29.69 14.11
C LYS A 399 7.41 -28.50 13.35
N VAL A 400 8.14 -27.60 14.02
CA VAL A 400 8.87 -26.51 13.33
C VAL A 400 9.89 -27.07 12.34
N LEU A 401 10.59 -28.17 12.65
CA LEU A 401 11.51 -28.80 11.71
C LEU A 401 10.80 -29.42 10.50
N GLU A 402 9.60 -29.98 10.71
CA GLU A 402 8.81 -30.62 9.65
C GLU A 402 8.31 -29.61 8.60
N ILE A 403 7.77 -28.47 9.05
CA ILE A 403 7.07 -27.52 8.16
C ILE A 403 7.81 -26.18 7.95
N GLY A 404 8.92 -25.93 8.65
CA GLY A 404 9.62 -24.64 8.66
C GLY A 404 10.59 -24.38 7.50
N ASN A 405 10.98 -25.42 6.75
CA ASN A 405 11.91 -25.35 5.62
C ASN A 405 13.16 -24.47 5.88
N ARG A 406 13.25 -23.27 5.29
CA ARG A 406 14.41 -22.36 5.39
C ARG A 406 14.19 -21.20 6.37
N MET A 407 13.10 -21.16 7.11
CA MET A 407 12.91 -20.14 8.15
C MET A 407 13.96 -20.30 9.26
N TYR A 408 14.50 -19.20 9.78
CA TYR A 408 15.54 -19.23 10.83
C TYR A 408 15.11 -19.99 12.11
N PHE A 409 13.80 -20.11 12.33
CA PHE A 409 13.23 -20.91 13.41
C PHE A 409 13.68 -22.37 13.38
N VAL A 410 13.93 -22.94 12.19
CA VAL A 410 14.37 -24.33 12.05
C VAL A 410 15.72 -24.53 12.70
N GLU A 411 16.69 -23.65 12.44
CA GLU A 411 18.02 -23.75 13.05
C GLU A 411 17.96 -23.54 14.57
N LYS A 412 17.17 -22.56 15.03
CA LYS A 412 16.96 -22.34 16.47
C LYS A 412 16.27 -23.54 17.14
N ALA A 413 15.25 -24.12 16.51
CA ALA A 413 14.55 -25.30 17.02
C ALA A 413 15.50 -26.50 17.17
N LYS A 414 16.39 -26.77 16.18
CA LYS A 414 17.42 -27.81 16.31
C LYS A 414 18.31 -27.58 17.53
N ASN A 415 18.74 -26.34 17.76
CA ASN A 415 19.56 -25.99 18.92
C ASN A 415 18.82 -26.17 20.26
N TYR A 416 17.53 -25.85 20.32
CA TYR A 416 16.72 -26.09 21.52
C TYR A 416 16.45 -27.59 21.75
N LEU A 417 16.15 -28.35 20.70
CA LEU A 417 15.98 -29.81 20.80
C LEU A 417 17.25 -30.47 21.34
N ALA A 418 18.43 -30.10 20.82
CA ALA A 418 19.71 -30.61 21.33
C ALA A 418 19.97 -30.25 22.81
N LYS A 419 19.39 -29.15 23.31
CA LYS A 419 19.42 -28.82 24.76
C LYS A 419 18.43 -29.68 25.54
N ILE A 420 17.22 -29.86 25.02
CA ILE A 420 16.22 -30.74 25.63
C ILE A 420 16.76 -32.17 25.72
N ASP A 421 17.39 -32.71 24.69
CA ASP A 421 17.97 -34.07 24.70
C ASP A 421 19.02 -34.27 25.80
N LYS A 422 19.74 -33.21 26.18
CA LYS A 422 20.72 -33.26 27.27
C LYS A 422 20.09 -33.21 28.66
N ILE A 423 18.95 -32.54 28.79
CA ILE A 423 18.26 -32.30 30.08
C ILE A 423 17.22 -33.39 30.34
N TYR A 424 16.52 -33.81 29.29
CA TYR A 424 15.40 -34.73 29.27
C TYR A 424 15.53 -35.67 28.04
N PRO A 425 16.48 -36.63 28.08
CA PRO A 425 16.63 -37.62 27.01
C PRO A 425 15.34 -38.44 26.89
N GLU A 426 14.98 -38.81 25.66
CA GLU A 426 13.90 -39.79 25.50
C GLU A 426 14.26 -41.08 26.24
N PRO A 427 13.30 -41.74 26.92
CA PRO A 427 13.53 -43.08 27.40
C PRO A 427 13.91 -43.93 26.19
N THR A 428 15.12 -44.49 26.20
CA THR A 428 15.49 -45.52 25.24
C THR A 428 14.43 -46.60 25.36
N ASN A 429 13.67 -46.81 24.28
CA ASN A 429 12.95 -48.06 24.11
C ASN A 429 14.02 -49.14 23.90
N ASP A 430 14.67 -49.54 24.99
CA ASP A 430 15.37 -50.80 25.05
C ASP A 430 14.31 -51.84 24.72
N VAL A 431 14.46 -52.39 23.53
CA VAL A 431 13.76 -53.57 23.05
C VAL A 431 13.88 -54.60 24.18
N VAL A 432 12.76 -54.87 24.84
CA VAL A 432 12.62 -56.06 25.68
C VAL A 432 12.83 -57.24 24.74
N GLU A 433 14.01 -57.86 24.82
CA GLU A 433 14.35 -59.11 24.12
C GLU A 433 13.36 -60.23 24.43
#